data_AF-A0A2D5IWQ1-F1
#
_entry.id   AF-A0A2D5IWQ1-F1
#
_cell.length_a   1.000
_cell.length_b   1.000
_cell.length_c   1.000
_cell.angle_alpha   90.00
_cell.angle_beta   90.00
_cell.angle_gamma   90.00
#
_symmetry.space_group_name_H-M   'P 1'
#
loop_
_entity.id
_entity.type
_entity.pdbx_description
1 polymer ?
#
loop_
_entity_poly.entity_id
_entity_poly.type
_entity_poly.pdbx_seq_one_letter_code
_entity_poly.pdbx_strand_id
1 'polypeptide(L)'
;MSTEPDPLAGLYGLRLPPDVPWQALADIAAALGIGLALAALAAPMALRLTRRKVRPPDLQQQIAALADQPDEVRVPALLSLLQARAPEAVQHYRAGLYRPGGLPPAAEVERALREAR
;
A
#
# COMPACT_ATOMS: atom_id res chain seq x y z
N MET A 1 -64.36 -39.89 -3.64
CA MET A 1 -64.14 -38.55 -3.04
C MET A 1 -62.65 -38.40 -2.86
N SER A 2 -61.97 -37.80 -3.83
CA SER A 2 -60.52 -37.59 -3.79
C SER A 2 -60.25 -36.20 -3.22
N THR A 3 -59.55 -36.15 -2.10
CA THR A 3 -59.02 -34.92 -1.50
C THR A 3 -57.65 -34.64 -2.12
N GLU A 4 -57.61 -33.84 -3.17
CA GLU A 4 -56.33 -33.32 -3.67
C GLU A 4 -55.78 -32.28 -2.67
N PRO A 5 -54.50 -32.36 -2.29
CA PRO A 5 -53.87 -31.38 -1.40
C PRO A 5 -53.68 -30.05 -2.14
N ASP A 6 -54.17 -28.97 -1.55
CA ASP A 6 -54.03 -27.61 -2.08
C ASP A 6 -52.55 -27.15 -2.02
N PRO A 7 -51.86 -27.01 -3.18
CA PRO A 7 -50.45 -26.63 -3.23
C PRO A 7 -50.20 -25.17 -2.80
N LEU A 8 -51.27 -24.39 -2.58
CA LEU A 8 -51.18 -22.98 -2.19
C LEU A 8 -51.13 -22.78 -0.66
N ALA A 9 -51.42 -23.81 0.14
CA ALA A 9 -51.39 -23.73 1.60
C ALA A 9 -50.00 -23.35 2.17
N GLY A 10 -48.92 -23.70 1.46
CA GLY A 10 -47.55 -23.36 1.86
C GLY A 10 -47.11 -21.93 1.51
N LEU A 11 -47.80 -21.25 0.60
CA LEU A 11 -47.41 -19.92 0.10
C LEU A 11 -47.83 -18.78 1.03
N TYR A 12 -48.89 -18.97 1.82
CA TYR A 12 -49.37 -17.96 2.78
C TYR A 12 -48.70 -18.04 4.16
N GLY A 13 -47.79 -18.99 4.38
CA GLY A 13 -47.21 -19.32 5.68
C GLY A 13 -45.99 -18.52 6.14
N LEU A 14 -45.50 -17.56 5.35
CA LEU A 14 -44.33 -16.72 5.72
C LEU A 14 -44.73 -15.35 6.27
N ARG A 15 -45.84 -15.26 7.02
CA ARG A 15 -46.04 -14.13 7.94
C ARG A 15 -45.38 -14.48 9.26
N LEU A 16 -44.28 -13.79 9.59
CA LEU A 16 -43.77 -13.83 10.96
C LEU A 16 -44.86 -13.28 11.89
N PRO A 17 -45.15 -13.95 13.02
CA PRO A 17 -45.99 -13.38 14.08
C PRO A 17 -45.42 -12.01 14.47
N PRO A 18 -46.23 -10.94 14.53
CA PRO A 18 -45.74 -9.58 14.75
C PRO A 18 -45.14 -9.34 16.15
N ASP A 19 -45.37 -10.25 17.11
CA ASP A 19 -44.97 -10.08 18.51
C ASP A 19 -44.07 -11.23 18.99
N VAL A 20 -42.87 -11.32 18.43
CA VAL A 20 -41.82 -12.15 19.01
C VAL A 20 -41.16 -11.36 20.16
N PRO A 21 -41.15 -11.88 21.40
CA PRO A 21 -40.32 -11.30 22.43
C PRO A 21 -38.88 -11.28 21.89
N TRP A 22 -38.18 -10.15 22.06
CA TRP A 22 -36.84 -9.87 21.52
C TRP A 22 -36.72 -9.26 20.10
N GLN A 23 -37.81 -8.95 19.40
CA GLN A 23 -37.75 -8.28 18.08
C GLN A 23 -36.87 -7.02 18.09
N ALA A 24 -37.00 -6.18 19.12
CA ALA A 24 -36.17 -4.98 19.26
C ALA A 24 -34.66 -5.27 19.35
N LEU A 25 -34.25 -6.38 19.98
CA LEU A 25 -32.83 -6.75 20.04
C LEU A 25 -32.35 -7.29 18.68
N ALA A 26 -33.21 -8.00 17.95
CA ALA A 26 -32.92 -8.45 16.59
C ALA A 26 -32.73 -7.25 15.65
N ASP A 27 -33.55 -6.21 15.76
CA ASP A 27 -33.44 -5.00 14.95
C ASP A 27 -32.15 -4.22 15.25
N ILE A 28 -31.74 -4.14 16.52
CA ILE A 28 -30.46 -3.53 16.92
C ILE A 28 -29.28 -4.31 16.35
N ALA A 29 -29.30 -5.65 16.47
CA ALA A 29 -28.25 -6.51 15.92
C ALA A 29 -28.17 -6.40 14.39
N ALA A 30 -29.32 -6.33 13.71
CA ALA A 30 -29.40 -6.13 12.27
C ALA A 30 -28.83 -4.75 11.86
N ALA A 31 -29.21 -3.68 12.57
CA ALA A 31 -28.69 -2.34 12.32
C ALA A 31 -27.16 -2.27 12.52
N LEU A 32 -26.63 -2.90 13.56
CA LEU A 32 -25.18 -3.01 13.79
C LEU A 32 -24.49 -3.81 12.69
N GLY A 33 -25.05 -4.95 12.29
CA GLY A 33 -24.49 -5.77 11.21
C GLY A 33 -24.43 -5.02 9.88
N ILE A 34 -25.49 -4.31 9.53
CA ILE A 34 -25.55 -3.47 8.31
C ILE A 34 -24.56 -2.32 8.42
N GLY A 35 -24.50 -1.63 9.56
CA GLY A 35 -23.54 -0.55 9.79
C GLY A 35 -22.09 -1.00 9.66
N LEU A 36 -21.73 -2.14 10.26
CA LEU A 36 -20.40 -2.74 10.15
C LEU A 36 -20.07 -3.19 8.73
N ALA A 37 -21.02 -3.80 8.02
CA ALA A 37 -20.83 -4.21 6.63
C ALA A 37 -20.58 -3.00 5.72
N LEU A 38 -21.37 -1.94 5.87
CA LEU A 38 -21.19 -0.69 5.13
C LEU A 38 -19.87 0.00 5.48
N ALA A 39 -19.50 0.03 6.77
CA ALA A 39 -18.22 0.58 7.20
C ALA A 39 -17.04 -0.22 6.61
N ALA A 40 -17.11 -1.54 6.57
CA ALA A 40 -16.07 -2.39 5.98
C ALA A 40 -15.94 -2.16 4.46
N LEU A 41 -17.06 -1.94 3.76
CA LEU A 41 -17.08 -1.62 2.33
C LEU A 41 -16.53 -0.21 2.05
N ALA A 42 -16.84 0.77 2.90
CA ALA A 42 -16.41 2.16 2.73
C ALA A 42 -14.97 2.41 3.22
N ALA A 43 -14.49 1.65 4.20
CA ALA A 43 -13.15 1.76 4.78
C ALA A 43 -12.01 1.79 3.74
N PRO A 44 -11.90 0.86 2.77
CA PRO A 44 -10.80 0.89 1.80
C PRO A 44 -10.84 2.13 0.91
N MET A 45 -12.03 2.66 0.58
CA MET A 45 -12.16 3.89 -0.19
C MET A 45 -11.75 5.10 0.64
N ALA A 46 -12.20 5.18 1.90
CA ALA A 46 -11.80 6.22 2.83
C ALA A 46 -10.28 6.20 3.09
N LEU A 47 -9.69 5.02 3.30
CA LEU A 47 -8.24 4.83 3.45
C LEU A 47 -7.47 5.24 2.20
N ARG A 48 -8.00 4.98 1.00
CA ARG A 48 -7.35 5.42 -0.24
C ARG A 48 -7.37 6.94 -0.41
N LEU A 49 -8.47 7.61 -0.04
CA LEU A 49 -8.56 9.07 -0.11
C LEU A 49 -7.72 9.75 0.99
N THR A 50 -7.64 9.16 2.18
CA THR A 50 -6.88 9.71 3.32
C THR A 50 -5.41 9.33 3.30
N ARG A 51 -4.99 8.36 2.48
CA ARG A 51 -3.58 8.07 2.21
C ARG A 51 -2.95 9.29 1.54
N ARG A 52 -2.40 10.17 2.38
CA ARG A 52 -1.55 11.28 2.00
C ARG A 52 -0.43 10.71 1.13
N LYS A 53 -0.36 11.14 -0.13
CA LYS A 53 0.74 10.79 -1.03
C LYS A 53 2.03 11.26 -0.36
N VAL A 54 2.78 10.32 0.22
CA VAL A 54 4.14 10.58 0.67
C VAL A 54 4.90 10.88 -0.61
N ARG A 55 5.23 12.16 -0.81
CA ARG A 55 6.01 12.59 -1.96
C ARG A 55 7.36 11.86 -1.85
N PRO A 56 7.81 11.14 -2.89
CA PRO A 56 9.13 10.55 -2.85
C PRO A 56 10.15 11.66 -2.57
N PRO A 57 11.13 11.42 -1.68
CA PRO A 57 12.11 12.44 -1.33
C PRO A 57 12.84 12.92 -2.58
N ASP A 58 13.10 14.23 -2.66
CA ASP A 58 13.84 14.79 -3.79
C ASP A 58 15.28 14.24 -3.82
N LEU A 59 15.92 14.23 -4.98
CA LEU A 59 17.30 13.75 -5.15
C LEU A 59 18.26 14.44 -4.17
N GLN A 60 18.07 15.75 -3.97
CA GLN A 60 18.87 16.53 -3.02
C GLN A 60 18.67 16.07 -1.58
N GLN A 61 17.44 15.68 -1.20
CA GLN A 61 17.16 15.15 0.12
C GLN A 61 17.78 13.75 0.31
N GLN A 62 17.79 12.94 -0.74
CA GLN A 62 18.43 11.62 -0.73
C GLN A 62 19.96 11.72 -0.61
N ILE A 63 20.59 12.63 -1.35
CA ILE A 63 22.03 12.91 -1.24
C ILE A 63 22.36 13.45 0.16
N ALA A 64 21.58 14.41 0.67
CA ALA A 64 21.78 14.97 2.00
C ALA A 64 21.64 13.93 3.11
N ALA A 65 20.67 13.00 3.01
CA ALA A 65 20.50 11.91 3.98
C ALA A 65 21.70 10.94 4.02
N LEU A 66 22.47 10.87 2.93
CA LEU A 66 23.67 10.03 2.82
C LEU A 66 24.95 10.78 3.25
N ALA A 67 24.90 12.09 3.52
CA ALA A 67 26.08 12.88 3.82
C ALA A 67 26.74 12.50 5.16
N ASP A 68 25.93 12.14 6.16
CA ASP A 68 26.40 11.76 7.50
C ASP A 68 26.70 10.26 7.65
N GLN A 69 26.56 9.48 6.57
CA GLN A 69 26.81 8.03 6.59
C GLN A 69 28.29 7.73 6.32
N PRO A 70 28.82 6.62 6.87
CA PRO A 70 30.17 6.16 6.54
C PRO A 70 30.30 5.81 5.06
N ASP A 71 31.49 5.99 4.49
CA ASP A 71 31.75 5.81 3.04
C ASP A 71 31.40 4.41 2.53
N GLU A 72 31.56 3.39 3.39
CA GLU A 72 31.19 1.99 3.14
C GLU A 72 29.71 1.82 2.79
N VAL A 73 28.84 2.71 3.30
CA VAL A 73 27.40 2.72 3.06
C VAL A 73 27.02 3.80 2.05
N ARG A 74 27.67 4.96 2.15
CA ARG A 74 27.40 6.13 1.30
C ARG A 74 27.72 5.87 -0.18
N VAL A 75 28.89 5.29 -0.48
CA VAL A 75 29.32 5.10 -1.88
C VAL A 75 28.41 4.10 -2.63
N PRO A 76 28.08 2.91 -2.09
CA PRO A 76 27.13 2.01 -2.74
C PRO A 76 25.74 2.62 -2.91
N ALA A 77 25.27 3.37 -1.91
CA ALA A 77 23.99 4.06 -2.00
C ALA A 77 23.98 5.11 -3.12
N LEU A 78 25.02 5.97 -3.21
CA LEU A 78 25.16 6.94 -4.29
C LEU A 78 25.28 6.28 -5.67
N LEU A 79 25.99 5.15 -5.77
CA LEU A 79 26.08 4.38 -7.03
C LEU A 79 24.74 3.78 -7.43
N SER A 80 23.93 3.30 -6.47
CA SER A 80 22.58 2.82 -6.75
C SER A 80 21.65 3.94 -7.26
N LEU A 81 21.78 5.16 -6.69
CA LEU A 81 21.06 6.34 -7.16
C LEU A 81 21.50 6.74 -8.57
N LEU A 82 22.80 6.68 -8.84
CA LEU A 82 23.34 6.93 -10.18
C LEU A 82 22.85 5.86 -11.18
N GLN A 83 22.78 4.59 -10.79
CA GLN A 83 22.29 3.52 -11.64
C GLN A 83 20.82 3.69 -12.02
N ALA A 84 19.99 4.14 -11.08
CA ALA A 84 18.57 4.39 -11.34
C ALA A 84 18.33 5.55 -12.31
N ARG A 85 19.25 6.52 -12.38
CA ARG A 85 19.08 7.77 -13.15
C ARG A 85 19.88 7.79 -14.46
N ALA A 86 21.13 7.36 -14.42
CA ALA A 86 22.07 7.38 -15.52
C ALA A 86 22.91 6.08 -15.53
N PRO A 87 22.35 4.97 -16.05
CA PRO A 87 23.02 3.68 -16.05
C PRO A 87 24.32 3.69 -16.89
N GLU A 88 24.42 4.57 -17.89
CA GLU A 88 25.61 4.73 -18.72
C GLU A 88 26.78 5.31 -17.91
N ALA A 89 26.53 6.30 -17.04
CA ALA A 89 27.54 6.90 -16.18
C ALA A 89 28.12 5.90 -15.17
N VAL A 90 27.31 4.94 -14.71
CA VAL A 90 27.76 3.87 -13.80
C VAL A 90 28.79 2.94 -14.45
N GLN A 91 28.76 2.79 -15.77
CA GLN A 91 29.72 1.91 -16.46
C GLN A 91 31.17 2.37 -16.28
N HIS A 92 31.40 3.68 -16.09
CA HIS A 92 32.72 4.24 -15.80
C HIS A 92 33.30 3.70 -14.48
N TYR A 93 32.45 3.48 -13.48
CA TYR A 93 32.85 3.02 -12.15
C TYR A 93 32.93 1.50 -12.03
N ARG A 94 32.21 0.75 -12.88
CA ARG A 94 32.15 -0.73 -12.82
C ARG A 94 33.52 -1.41 -12.85
N ALA A 95 34.44 -0.91 -13.68
CA ALA A 95 35.78 -1.51 -13.79
C ALA A 95 36.61 -1.36 -12.49
N GLY A 96 36.38 -0.31 -11.72
CA GLY A 96 37.05 -0.06 -10.44
C GLY A 96 36.49 -0.90 -9.30
N LEU A 97 35.17 -1.11 -9.27
CA LEU A 97 34.47 -1.77 -8.15
C LEU A 97 34.93 -3.21 -7.84
N TYR A 98 35.47 -3.92 -8.84
CA TYR A 98 35.94 -5.30 -8.66
C TYR A 98 37.41 -5.40 -8.20
N ARG A 99 38.10 -4.28 -7.97
CA ARG A 99 39.45 -4.27 -7.39
C ARG A 99 39.41 -4.09 -5.87
N PRO A 100 40.35 -4.71 -5.13
CA PRO A 100 40.50 -4.43 -3.70
C PRO A 100 40.79 -2.94 -3.47
N GLY A 101 39.98 -2.28 -2.66
CA GLY A 101 40.04 -0.82 -2.43
C GLY A 101 39.49 0.04 -3.57
N GLY A 102 38.83 -0.55 -4.57
CA GLY A 102 38.38 0.12 -5.78
C GLY A 102 37.08 0.91 -5.67
N LEU A 103 36.65 1.29 -4.46
CA LEU A 103 35.51 2.18 -4.30
C LEU A 103 35.91 3.59 -4.73
N PRO A 104 35.18 4.21 -5.68
CA PRO A 104 35.41 5.60 -6.03
C PRO A 104 35.10 6.52 -4.84
N PRO A 105 35.79 7.66 -4.71
CA PRO A 105 35.51 8.61 -3.65
C PRO A 105 34.07 9.12 -3.74
N ALA A 106 33.38 9.19 -2.59
CA ALA A 106 31.95 9.57 -2.53
C ALA A 106 31.65 10.91 -3.22
N ALA A 107 32.56 11.88 -3.10
CA ALA A 107 32.42 13.20 -3.72
C ALA A 107 32.42 13.16 -5.26
N GLU A 108 33.11 12.20 -5.87
CA GLU A 108 33.15 12.04 -7.32
C GLU A 108 31.83 11.45 -7.84
N VAL A 109 31.33 10.41 -7.17
CA VAL A 109 30.03 9.79 -7.51
C VAL A 109 28.89 10.80 -7.32
N GLU A 110 28.94 11.60 -6.26
CA GLU A 110 27.96 12.66 -6.02
C GLU A 110 27.98 13.75 -7.09
N ARG A 111 29.17 14.13 -7.58
CA ARG A 111 29.31 15.09 -8.68
C ARG A 111 28.70 14.54 -9.96
N ALA A 112 29.05 13.30 -10.32
CA ALA A 112 28.47 12.63 -11.49
C ALA A 112 26.94 12.54 -11.40
N LEU A 113 26.40 12.28 -10.20
CA LEU A 113 24.95 12.25 -9.95
C LEU A 113 24.28 13.62 -10.12
N ARG A 114 24.97 14.72 -9.76
CA ARG A 114 24.47 16.10 -9.97
C ARG A 114 24.57 16.55 -11.42
N GLU A 115 25.58 16.10 -12.15
CA GLU A 115 25.78 16.40 -13.58
C GLU A 115 24.81 15.62 -14.47
N ALA A 116 24.40 14.42 -14.05
CA ALA A 116 23.39 13.61 -14.71
C ALA A 116 21.92 14.06 -14.43
N ARG A 117 21.71 15.31 -14.00
CA ARG A 117 20.40 15.82 -13.56
C ARG A 117 19.44 16.06 -14.72
#